data_AF-A0A919GE67-F1
#
_entry.id   AF-A0A919GE67-F1
#
_cell.length_a   1.000
_cell.length_b   1.000
_cell.length_c   1.000
_cell.angle_alpha   90.00
_cell.angle_beta   90.00
_cell.angle_gamma   90.00
#
_symmetry.space_group_name_H-M   'P 1'
#
loop_
_entity.id
_entity.type
_entity.pdbx_description
1 polymer ?
#
loop_
_entity_poly.entity_id
_entity_poly.type
_entity_poly.pdbx_seq_one_letter_code
_entity_poly.pdbx_strand_id
1 'polypeptide(L)'
;MEAFAELVAEGTVGIVGASNHWIWRVERARRLATAAGLPGYEVLQYHHSYLRMRTDMPSLRSVDGNLGVVSGDHLSYLRETPDLALVAYSPLLGGAYVRSDKPLDPEHDHPGTPARLAALREVAADTGATLNQVVLAWLIGAEVPVIPLVGASSVAQLNESLAAVDLELTVEQRTKLDAAT
;
A
#
# COMPACT_ATOMS: atom_id res chain seq x y z
N MET A 1 -7.09 13.18 19.33
CA MET A 1 -6.63 14.22 18.39
C MET A 1 -5.95 15.35 19.14
N GLU A 2 -6.49 15.86 20.25
CA GLU A 2 -5.86 16.88 21.10
C GLU A 2 -4.39 16.59 21.46
N ALA A 3 -4.10 15.40 22.00
CA ALA A 3 -2.71 15.02 22.33
C ALA A 3 -1.75 15.06 21.13
N PHE A 4 -2.22 14.76 19.91
CA PHE A 4 -1.40 14.90 18.70
C PHE A 4 -1.27 16.36 18.28
N ALA A 5 -2.32 17.17 18.47
CA ALA A 5 -2.31 18.59 18.16
C ALA A 5 -1.33 19.37 19.05
N GLU A 6 -1.20 19.00 20.33
CA GLU A 6 -0.19 19.57 21.24
C GLU A 6 1.23 19.35 20.69
N LEU A 7 1.55 18.11 20.29
CA LEU A 7 2.86 17.79 19.71
C LEU A 7 3.13 18.50 18.36
N VAL A 8 2.09 18.75 17.58
CA VAL A 8 2.20 19.56 16.34
C VAL A 8 2.44 21.03 16.67
N ALA A 9 1.71 21.59 17.64
CA ALA A 9 1.85 22.99 18.06
C ALA A 9 3.24 23.28 18.67
N GLU A 10 3.81 22.30 19.37
CA GLU A 10 5.18 22.35 19.89
C GLU A 10 6.26 22.18 18.80
N GLY A 11 5.88 21.79 17.59
CA GLY A 11 6.80 21.55 16.47
C GLY A 11 7.54 20.20 16.53
N THR A 12 7.18 19.32 17.47
CA THR A 12 7.76 17.98 17.62
C THR A 12 7.31 17.05 16.49
N VAL A 13 6.06 17.21 16.04
CA VAL A 13 5.46 16.40 14.96
C VAL A 13 5.11 17.30 13.79
N GLY A 14 5.63 16.98 12.61
CA GLY A 14 5.26 17.69 11.37
C GLY A 14 3.94 17.21 10.78
N ILE A 15 3.75 15.89 10.72
CA ILE A 15 2.58 15.25 10.11
C ILE A 15 2.06 14.14 11.02
N VAL A 16 0.74 14.08 11.21
CA VAL A 16 0.08 13.00 11.96
C VAL A 16 -0.44 11.95 11.00
N GLY A 17 -0.20 10.68 11.32
CA GLY A 17 -0.71 9.54 10.57
C GLY A 17 -1.42 8.52 11.44
N ALA A 18 -2.09 7.57 10.79
CA ALA A 18 -2.77 6.47 11.43
C ALA A 18 -2.42 5.16 10.72
N SER A 19 -2.37 4.06 11.47
CA SER A 19 -2.06 2.75 10.92
C SER A 19 -3.00 1.69 11.48
N ASN A 20 -3.46 0.78 10.62
CA ASN A 20 -4.22 -0.39 11.00
C ASN A 20 -5.51 -0.07 11.79
N HIS A 21 -6.27 0.90 11.31
CA HIS A 21 -7.59 1.25 11.83
C HIS A 21 -8.65 1.01 10.77
N TRP A 22 -9.87 0.66 11.20
CA TRP A 22 -11.00 0.70 10.28
C TRP A 22 -11.17 2.09 9.68
N ILE A 23 -11.49 2.15 8.38
CA ILE A 23 -11.60 3.41 7.66
C ILE A 23 -12.66 4.36 8.26
N TRP A 24 -13.75 3.82 8.82
CA TRP A 24 -14.75 4.62 9.54
C TRP A 24 -14.21 5.26 10.83
N ARG A 25 -13.20 4.66 11.48
CA ARG A 25 -12.52 5.27 12.63
C ARG A 25 -11.59 6.39 12.20
N VAL A 26 -10.91 6.20 11.07
CA VAL A 26 -10.09 7.25 10.44
C VAL A 26 -10.95 8.46 10.08
N GLU A 27 -12.06 8.24 9.36
CA GLU A 27 -13.01 9.31 9.00
C GLU A 27 -13.55 10.01 10.25
N ARG A 28 -13.99 9.25 11.26
CA ARG A 28 -14.51 9.84 12.50
C ARG A 28 -13.47 10.71 13.20
N ALA A 29 -12.21 10.24 13.28
CA ALA A 29 -11.13 11.00 13.90
C ALA A 29 -10.82 12.29 13.13
N ARG A 30 -10.76 12.22 11.79
CA ARG A 30 -10.58 13.38 10.92
C ARG A 30 -11.71 14.39 11.05
N ARG A 31 -12.96 13.93 11.12
CA ARG A 31 -14.13 14.79 11.35
C ARG A 31 -14.06 15.51 12.69
N LEU A 32 -13.70 14.79 13.75
CA LEU A 32 -13.55 15.38 15.10
C LEU A 32 -12.42 16.42 15.13
N ALA A 33 -11.28 16.13 14.50
CA ALA A 33 -10.17 17.08 14.39
C ALA A 33 -10.62 18.36 13.66
N THR A 34 -11.28 18.21 12.50
CA THR A 34 -11.79 19.33 11.72
C THR A 34 -12.78 20.19 12.51
N ALA A 35 -13.74 19.56 13.20
CA ALA A 35 -14.73 20.26 14.01
C ALA A 35 -14.11 21.04 15.19
N ALA A 36 -12.97 20.58 15.70
CA ALA A 36 -12.24 21.21 16.78
C ALA A 36 -11.14 22.18 16.29
N GLY A 37 -10.96 22.35 14.98
CA GLY A 37 -9.87 23.16 14.42
C GLY A 37 -8.47 22.59 14.68
N LEU A 38 -8.36 21.27 14.87
CA LEU A 38 -7.11 20.56 15.16
C LEU A 38 -6.54 19.90 13.90
N PRO A 39 -5.20 19.68 13.83
CA PRO A 39 -4.60 18.89 12.76
C PRO A 39 -5.20 17.47 12.70
N GLY A 40 -5.49 17.03 11.48
CA GLY A 40 -6.03 15.71 11.16
C GLY A 40 -4.94 14.71 10.79
N TYR A 41 -5.34 13.48 10.47
CA TYR A 41 -4.44 12.52 9.83
C TYR A 41 -4.22 12.89 8.37
N GLU A 42 -2.97 12.93 7.91
CA GLU A 42 -2.59 13.17 6.51
C GLU A 42 -1.95 11.92 5.88
N VAL A 43 -1.55 10.93 6.70
CA VAL A 43 -0.91 9.70 6.23
C VAL A 43 -1.59 8.47 6.82
N LEU A 44 -1.90 7.51 5.95
CA LEU A 44 -2.45 6.20 6.31
C LEU A 44 -1.41 5.12 6.02
N GLN A 45 -1.07 4.28 7.00
CA GLN A 45 -0.10 3.21 6.81
C GLN A 45 -0.74 1.81 6.94
N TYR A 46 -0.77 1.05 5.84
CA TYR A 46 -1.44 -0.25 5.74
C TYR A 46 -0.66 -1.22 4.86
N HIS A 47 -0.92 -2.53 5.00
CA HIS A 47 -0.40 -3.56 4.11
C HIS A 47 -1.02 -3.38 2.72
N HIS A 48 -0.17 -3.14 1.73
CA HIS A 48 -0.62 -3.04 0.35
C HIS A 48 0.47 -3.50 -0.60
N SER A 49 0.08 -4.34 -1.56
CA SER A 49 0.94 -4.95 -2.54
C SER A 49 0.15 -5.19 -3.82
N TYR A 50 0.84 -5.51 -4.93
CA TYR A 50 0.15 -5.82 -6.18
C TYR A 50 -0.73 -7.08 -6.04
N LEU A 51 -0.31 -8.09 -5.27
CA LEU A 51 -1.19 -9.21 -4.96
C LEU A 51 -2.20 -8.80 -3.90
N ARG A 52 -3.46 -9.15 -4.16
CA ARG A 52 -4.54 -8.93 -3.20
C ARG A 52 -4.35 -9.86 -2.02
N MET A 53 -4.82 -9.40 -0.87
CA MET A 53 -4.83 -10.18 0.37
C MET A 53 -6.25 -10.26 0.89
N ARG A 54 -6.60 -11.36 1.54
CA ARG A 54 -7.92 -11.58 2.12
C ARG A 54 -8.17 -10.59 3.26
N THR A 55 -9.28 -9.87 3.19
CA THR A 55 -9.69 -8.88 4.20
C THR A 55 -10.71 -9.43 5.19
N ASP A 56 -11.34 -10.56 4.85
CA ASP A 56 -12.40 -11.23 5.61
C ASP A 56 -11.85 -12.16 6.71
N MET A 57 -10.56 -12.47 6.67
CA MET A 57 -9.93 -13.35 7.65
C MET A 57 -9.75 -12.63 9.00
N PRO A 58 -10.25 -13.20 10.11
CA PRO A 58 -9.97 -12.68 11.44
C PRO A 58 -8.48 -12.57 11.70
N SER A 59 -8.08 -11.54 12.44
CA SER A 59 -6.69 -11.29 12.82
C SER A 59 -6.59 -11.13 14.34
N LEU A 60 -5.36 -11.11 14.86
CA LEU A 60 -5.10 -10.78 16.28
C LEU A 60 -5.67 -9.40 16.68
N ARG A 61 -5.97 -8.53 15.71
CA ARG A 61 -6.42 -7.16 15.95
C ARG A 61 -7.93 -6.99 15.80
N SER A 62 -8.61 -7.90 15.10
CA SER A 62 -10.05 -7.84 14.90
C SER A 62 -10.64 -9.20 14.53
N VAL A 63 -11.78 -9.52 15.13
CA VAL A 63 -12.57 -10.71 14.81
C VAL A 63 -13.33 -10.56 13.49
N ASP A 64 -13.62 -9.32 13.09
CA ASP A 64 -14.43 -9.01 11.90
C ASP A 64 -13.60 -8.91 10.59
N GLY A 65 -12.31 -9.26 10.64
CA GLY A 65 -11.42 -9.22 9.47
C GLY A 65 -10.04 -8.65 9.75
N ASN A 66 -9.31 -8.35 8.68
CA ASN A 66 -7.95 -7.84 8.77
C ASN A 66 -7.91 -6.32 8.56
N LEU A 67 -7.86 -5.60 9.69
CA LEU A 67 -7.81 -4.13 9.73
C LEU A 67 -6.44 -3.54 9.37
N GLY A 68 -5.43 -4.38 9.11
CA GLY A 68 -4.11 -3.93 8.66
C GLY A 68 -3.92 -3.91 7.15
N VAL A 69 -4.97 -4.19 6.37
CA VAL A 69 -4.87 -4.42 4.93
C VAL A 69 -5.69 -3.39 4.19
N VAL A 70 -5.15 -2.87 3.10
CA VAL A 70 -5.92 -2.03 2.18
C VAL A 70 -7.04 -2.85 1.56
N SER A 71 -8.28 -2.52 1.95
CA SER A 71 -9.51 -3.04 1.35
C SER A 71 -10.08 -2.08 0.30
N GLY A 72 -11.16 -2.49 -0.38
CA GLY A 72 -11.88 -1.63 -1.32
C GLY A 72 -12.34 -0.31 -0.70
N ASP A 73 -12.79 -0.32 0.55
CA ASP A 73 -13.23 0.88 1.25
C ASP A 73 -12.08 1.87 1.50
N HIS A 74 -10.88 1.36 1.76
CA HIS A 74 -9.69 2.21 1.91
C HIS A 74 -9.36 2.92 0.60
N LEU A 75 -9.32 2.18 -0.51
CA LEU A 75 -9.04 2.75 -1.83
C LEU A 75 -10.13 3.74 -2.27
N SER A 76 -11.40 3.41 -2.03
CA SER A 76 -12.53 4.31 -2.31
C SER A 76 -12.41 5.61 -1.51
N TYR A 77 -12.14 5.51 -0.21
CA TYR A 77 -11.98 6.69 0.66
C TYR A 77 -10.78 7.55 0.27
N LEU A 78 -9.65 6.94 -0.06
CA LEU A 78 -8.43 7.65 -0.46
C LEU A 78 -8.59 8.39 -1.79
N ARG A 79 -9.33 7.85 -2.76
CA ARG A 79 -9.65 8.56 -4.01
C ARG A 79 -10.45 9.84 -3.78
N GLU A 80 -11.39 9.80 -2.83
CA GLU A 80 -12.23 10.94 -2.46
C GLU A 80 -11.53 11.92 -1.49
N THR A 81 -10.32 11.58 -1.02
CA THR A 81 -9.56 12.32 -0.02
C THR A 81 -8.11 12.52 -0.47
N PRO A 82 -7.86 13.35 -1.51
CA PRO A 82 -6.55 13.46 -2.14
C PRO A 82 -5.47 14.10 -1.25
N ASP A 83 -5.85 14.69 -0.11
CA ASP A 83 -4.93 15.16 0.93
C ASP A 83 -4.35 14.03 1.80
N LEU A 84 -4.83 12.78 1.63
CA LEU A 84 -4.26 11.60 2.28
C LEU A 84 -3.26 10.88 1.38
N ALA A 85 -2.11 10.56 1.95
CA ALA A 85 -1.18 9.60 1.35
C ALA A 85 -1.29 8.22 2.01
N LEU A 86 -1.20 7.17 1.18
CA LEU A 86 -1.07 5.78 1.64
C LEU A 86 0.40 5.38 1.68
N VAL A 87 0.94 5.11 2.88
CA VAL A 87 2.21 4.42 3.04
C VAL A 87 1.96 2.92 3.04
N ALA A 88 2.37 2.25 1.96
CA ALA A 88 2.17 0.82 1.77
C ALA A 88 3.30 0.03 2.41
N TYR A 89 3.07 -0.66 3.53
CA TYR A 89 4.07 -1.57 4.11
C TYR A 89 3.99 -2.96 3.50
N SER A 90 5.13 -3.68 3.53
CA SER A 90 5.32 -4.99 2.90
C SER A 90 4.94 -5.06 1.40
N PRO A 91 5.24 -4.04 0.57
CA PRO A 91 4.80 -4.01 -0.83
C PRO A 91 5.37 -5.16 -1.67
N LEU A 92 6.52 -5.70 -1.27
CA LEU A 92 7.20 -6.82 -1.94
C LEU A 92 6.99 -8.17 -1.24
N LEU A 93 6.09 -8.25 -0.26
CA LEU A 93 5.78 -9.50 0.48
C LEU A 93 7.02 -10.15 1.10
N GLY A 94 7.97 -9.31 1.52
CA GLY A 94 9.30 -9.71 2.01
C GLY A 94 10.08 -10.58 1.02
N GLY A 95 9.91 -10.36 -0.29
CA GLY A 95 10.64 -11.00 -1.38
C GLY A 95 9.91 -12.16 -2.06
N ALA A 96 8.67 -12.49 -1.68
CA ALA A 96 7.95 -13.66 -2.21
C ALA A 96 7.66 -13.60 -3.72
N TYR A 97 7.75 -12.41 -4.34
CA TYR A 97 7.67 -12.27 -5.80
C TYR A 97 8.81 -12.95 -6.56
N VAL A 98 10.01 -13.03 -5.96
CA VAL A 98 11.24 -13.45 -6.66
C VAL A 98 11.96 -14.61 -5.97
N ARG A 99 11.72 -14.81 -4.67
CA ARG A 99 12.38 -15.83 -3.87
C ARG A 99 11.63 -17.15 -3.93
N SER A 100 12.23 -18.16 -4.56
CA SER A 100 11.67 -19.52 -4.62
C SER A 100 11.59 -20.22 -3.26
N ASP A 101 12.42 -19.81 -2.30
CA ASP A 101 12.44 -20.34 -0.93
C ASP A 101 11.40 -19.68 -0.02
N LYS A 102 10.62 -18.71 -0.53
CA LYS A 102 9.62 -17.98 0.21
C LYS A 102 8.25 -18.12 -0.45
N PRO A 103 7.40 -19.06 -0.01
CA PRO A 103 6.05 -19.20 -0.54
C PRO A 103 5.20 -17.96 -0.21
N LEU A 104 4.16 -17.74 -1.01
CA LEU A 104 3.13 -16.76 -0.70
C LEU A 104 2.36 -17.20 0.55
N ASP A 105 2.03 -16.24 1.41
CA ASP A 105 1.17 -16.48 2.56
C ASP A 105 -0.23 -16.93 2.08
N PRO A 106 -0.91 -17.87 2.77
CA PRO A 106 -2.29 -18.23 2.48
C PRO A 106 -3.27 -17.05 2.44
N GLU A 107 -2.95 -15.93 3.09
CA GLU A 107 -3.72 -14.69 2.98
C GLU A 107 -3.75 -14.12 1.55
N HIS A 108 -2.81 -14.51 0.68
CA HIS A 108 -2.79 -14.19 -0.76
C HIS A 108 -3.43 -15.25 -1.65
N ASP A 109 -4.04 -16.29 -1.06
CA ASP A 109 -4.81 -17.28 -1.80
C ASP A 109 -6.14 -16.67 -2.24
N HIS A 110 -6.10 -16.03 -3.41
CA HIS A 110 -7.23 -15.42 -4.09
C HIS A 110 -7.34 -16.04 -5.49
N PRO A 111 -8.56 -16.29 -6.02
CA PRO A 111 -8.75 -16.85 -7.36
C PRO A 111 -7.98 -16.10 -8.47
N GLY A 112 -7.81 -14.79 -8.30
CA GLY A 112 -7.03 -13.92 -9.19
C GLY A 112 -5.53 -13.93 -9.06
N THR A 113 -4.98 -14.51 -7.99
CA THR A 113 -3.52 -14.49 -7.75
C THR A 113 -2.73 -15.09 -8.92
N PRO A 114 -3.12 -16.23 -9.52
CA PRO A 114 -2.45 -16.76 -10.71
C PRO A 114 -2.48 -15.81 -11.91
N ALA A 115 -3.62 -15.18 -12.20
CA ALA A 115 -3.78 -14.25 -13.31
C ALA A 115 -2.92 -12.99 -13.10
N ARG A 116 -2.91 -12.45 -11.88
CA ARG A 116 -2.06 -11.31 -11.50
C ARG A 116 -0.58 -11.63 -11.65
N LEU A 117 -0.13 -12.79 -11.16
CA LEU A 117 1.25 -13.22 -11.33
C LEU A 117 1.64 -13.40 -12.81
N ALA A 118 0.72 -13.88 -13.65
CA ALA A 118 0.96 -13.99 -15.09
C ALA A 118 1.12 -12.61 -15.74
N ALA A 119 0.19 -11.68 -15.50
CA ALA A 119 0.27 -10.31 -15.98
C ALA A 119 1.56 -9.60 -15.52
N LEU A 120 1.94 -9.78 -14.25
CA LEU A 120 3.17 -9.22 -13.70
C LEU A 120 4.42 -9.73 -14.42
N ARG A 121 4.48 -11.05 -14.71
CA ARG A 121 5.59 -11.64 -15.47
C ARG A 121 5.66 -11.15 -16.90
N GLU A 122 4.53 -10.99 -17.57
CA GLU A 122 4.48 -10.44 -18.93
C GLU A 122 5.00 -9.00 -18.95
N VAL A 123 4.51 -8.13 -18.06
CA VAL A 123 4.95 -6.73 -18.01
C VAL A 123 6.44 -6.62 -17.64
N ALA A 124 6.93 -7.47 -16.73
CA ALA A 124 8.35 -7.53 -16.42
C ALA A 124 9.19 -7.95 -17.64
N ALA A 125 8.72 -8.92 -18.44
CA ALA A 125 9.37 -9.31 -19.68
C ALA A 125 9.37 -8.19 -20.74
N ASP A 126 8.24 -7.49 -20.88
CA ASP A 126 8.08 -6.38 -21.85
C ASP A 126 8.98 -5.18 -21.51
N THR A 127 9.16 -4.89 -20.22
CA THR A 127 9.95 -3.75 -19.72
C THR A 127 11.43 -4.08 -19.52
N GLY A 128 11.79 -5.37 -19.40
CA GLY A 128 13.10 -5.82 -18.95
C GLY A 128 13.38 -5.55 -17.47
N ALA A 129 12.38 -5.07 -16.72
CA ALA A 129 12.48 -4.81 -15.29
C ALA A 129 12.28 -6.08 -14.45
N THR A 130 12.68 -6.03 -13.18
CA THR A 130 12.36 -7.12 -12.25
C THR A 130 10.89 -7.08 -11.84
N LEU A 131 10.35 -8.22 -11.36
CA LEU A 131 8.99 -8.28 -10.81
C LEU A 131 8.80 -7.26 -9.69
N ASN A 132 9.81 -7.08 -8.82
CA ASN A 132 9.76 -6.09 -7.74
C ASN A 132 9.67 -4.67 -8.28
N GLN A 133 10.44 -4.33 -9.31
CA GLN A 133 10.40 -3.02 -9.93
C GLN A 133 9.03 -2.72 -10.53
N VAL A 134 8.43 -3.68 -11.25
CA VAL A 134 7.08 -3.51 -11.81
C VAL A 134 6.04 -3.33 -10.69
N VAL A 135 6.11 -4.10 -9.59
CA VAL A 135 5.20 -3.93 -8.45
C VAL A 135 5.32 -2.55 -7.82
N LEU A 136 6.54 -2.06 -7.61
CA LEU A 136 6.78 -0.74 -7.02
C LEU A 136 6.34 0.39 -7.96
N ALA A 137 6.65 0.31 -9.26
CA ALA A 137 6.22 1.28 -10.27
C ALA A 137 4.69 1.31 -10.44
N TRP A 138 4.04 0.15 -10.32
CA TRP A 138 2.59 0.05 -10.31
C TRP A 138 1.98 0.78 -9.10
N LEU A 139 2.53 0.56 -7.88
CA LEU A 139 2.09 1.26 -6.67
C LEU A 139 2.33 2.78 -6.77
N ILE A 140 3.54 3.21 -7.15
CA ILE A 140 3.93 4.63 -7.20
C ILE A 140 3.05 5.41 -8.18
N GLY A 141 2.72 4.81 -9.33
CA GLY A 141 1.86 5.45 -10.34
C GLY A 141 0.38 5.14 -10.18
N ALA A 142 -0.07 4.72 -8.99
CA ALA A 142 -1.49 4.54 -8.71
C ALA A 142 -2.22 5.90 -8.72
N GLU A 143 -3.53 5.86 -8.99
CA GLU A 143 -4.39 7.05 -8.92
C GLU A 143 -4.42 7.67 -7.51
N VAL A 144 -4.37 6.81 -6.48
CA VAL A 144 -4.23 7.22 -5.09
C VAL A 144 -2.75 7.49 -4.80
N PRO A 145 -2.40 8.54 -4.03
CA PRO A 145 -1.01 8.78 -3.64
C PRO A 145 -0.49 7.62 -2.77
N VAL A 146 0.34 6.73 -3.34
CA VAL A 146 0.94 5.60 -2.62
C VAL A 146 2.46 5.76 -2.51
N ILE A 147 2.97 5.58 -1.30
CA ILE A 147 4.40 5.58 -0.96
C ILE A 147 4.77 4.16 -0.49
N PRO A 148 5.40 3.32 -1.34
CA PRO A 148 5.84 1.99 -0.92
C PRO A 148 6.97 2.06 0.11
N LEU A 149 6.78 1.41 1.26
CA LEU A 149 7.81 1.26 2.28
C LEU A 149 8.61 -0.02 2.01
N VAL A 150 9.76 0.15 1.34
CA VAL A 150 10.65 -0.95 0.96
C VAL A 150 11.70 -1.22 2.04
N GLY A 151 11.91 -2.50 2.35
CA GLY A 151 13.03 -2.97 3.18
C GLY A 151 14.08 -3.62 2.30
N ALA A 152 15.36 -3.30 2.53
CA ALA A 152 16.50 -3.89 1.84
C ALA A 152 17.54 -4.37 2.84
N SER A 153 18.06 -5.59 2.67
CA SER A 153 19.16 -6.14 3.47
C SER A 153 20.52 -6.04 2.76
N SER A 154 20.55 -5.45 1.56
CA SER A 154 21.76 -5.19 0.79
C SER A 154 21.62 -3.94 -0.06
N VAL A 155 22.76 -3.33 -0.42
CA VAL A 155 22.79 -2.17 -1.34
C VAL A 155 22.23 -2.54 -2.71
N ALA A 156 22.43 -3.77 -3.18
CA ALA A 156 21.88 -4.23 -4.46
C ALA A 156 20.34 -4.20 -4.47
N GLN A 157 19.68 -4.67 -3.39
CA GLN A 157 18.22 -4.59 -3.26
C GLN A 157 17.72 -3.15 -3.13
N LEU A 158 18.48 -2.29 -2.45
CA LEU A 158 18.15 -0.86 -2.37
C LEU A 158 18.19 -0.22 -3.76
N ASN A 159 19.26 -0.46 -4.52
CA ASN A 159 19.41 0.06 -5.88
C ASN A 159 18.32 -0.47 -6.82
N GLU A 160 17.97 -1.76 -6.73
CA GLU A 160 16.85 -2.35 -7.49
C GLU A 160 15.54 -1.61 -7.20
N SER A 161 15.24 -1.37 -5.91
CA SER A 161 14.02 -0.68 -5.48
C SER A 161 14.00 0.79 -5.91
N LEU A 162 15.13 1.49 -5.84
CA LEU A 162 15.24 2.89 -6.27
C LEU A 162 15.04 3.04 -7.78
N ALA A 163 15.56 2.11 -8.58
CA ALA A 163 15.38 2.11 -10.03
C ALA A 163 13.91 1.90 -10.45
N ALA A 164 13.03 1.44 -9.54
CA ALA A 164 11.60 1.35 -9.82
C ALA A 164 10.91 2.71 -9.91
N VAL A 165 11.49 3.77 -9.32
CA VAL A 165 10.95 5.14 -9.37
C VAL A 165 10.99 5.70 -10.79
N ASP A 166 12.00 5.31 -11.57
CA ASP A 166 12.20 5.77 -12.95
C ASP A 166 11.47 4.88 -13.98
N LEU A 167 10.79 3.81 -13.54
CA LEU A 167 10.06 2.90 -14.43
C LEU A 167 8.65 3.42 -14.71
N GLU A 168 8.45 3.99 -15.90
CA GLU A 168 7.14 4.39 -16.38
C GLU A 168 6.42 3.24 -17.09
N LEU A 169 5.38 2.70 -16.44
CA LEU A 169 4.48 1.71 -17.07
C LEU A 169 3.55 2.40 -18.07
N THR A 170 3.46 1.86 -19.29
CA THR A 170 2.54 2.36 -20.31
C THR A 170 1.07 2.16 -19.88
N VAL A 171 0.15 2.87 -20.55
CA VAL A 171 -1.30 2.74 -20.29
C VAL A 171 -1.76 1.28 -20.50
N GLU A 172 -1.24 0.60 -21.51
CA GLU A 172 -1.55 -0.80 -21.82
C GLU A 172 -1.01 -1.74 -20.73
N GLN A 173 0.22 -1.51 -20.26
CA GLN A 173 0.83 -2.31 -19.19
C GLN A 173 0.08 -2.13 -17.87
N ARG A 174 -0.29 -0.89 -17.51
CA ARG A 174 -1.13 -0.60 -16.33
C ARG A 174 -2.49 -1.27 -16.44
N THR A 175 -3.17 -1.09 -17.57
CA THR A 175 -4.47 -1.71 -17.83
C THR A 175 -4.41 -3.23 -17.71
N LYS A 176 -3.36 -3.87 -18.24
CA LYS A 176 -3.13 -5.32 -18.10
C LYS A 176 -2.99 -5.74 -16.63
N LEU A 177 -2.20 -5.00 -15.84
CA LEU A 177 -1.99 -5.28 -14.42
C LEU A 177 -3.28 -5.10 -13.59
N ASP A 178 -4.08 -4.08 -13.91
CA ASP A 178 -5.31 -3.74 -13.20
C ASP A 178 -6.47 -4.70 -13.52
N ALA A 179 -6.59 -5.13 -14.78
CA ALA A 179 -7.62 -6.04 -15.25
C ALA A 179 -7.40 -7.50 -14.81
N ALA A 180 -6.21 -7.85 -14.31
CA ALA A 180 -5.93 -9.19 -13.80
C ALA A 180 -6.69 -9.43 -12.47
N THR A 181 -7.77 -10.22 -12.53
CA THR A 181 -8.70 -10.52 -11.42
C THR A 181 -8.79 -11.98 -11.07
#